data_AF-R7LYJ3-F1
#
_entry.id   AF-R7LYJ3-F1
#
_cell.length_a   1.000
_cell.length_b   1.000
_cell.length_c   1.000
_cell.angle_alpha   90.00
_cell.angle_beta   90.00
_cell.angle_gamma   90.00
#
_symmetry.space_group_name_H-M   'P 1'
#
loop_
_entity.id
_entity.type
_entity.pdbx_description
1 polymer ?
#
loop_
_entity_poly.entity_id
_entity_poly.type
_entity_poly.pdbx_seq_one_letter_code
_entity_poly.pdbx_strand_id
1 'polypeptide(L)'
;MVYCDKKYIAQVIQNARKQKGLKQSQLAEMVGISEKHLSKIETGKNYPALDNFLKMVEILNLSLKDFGLNITDEISLKKQYLQKIINTSSEKQLTIYCDMIDAIQKYL
;
A
#
# COMPACT_ATOMS: atom_id res chain seq x y z
N MET A 1 -6.49 -9.20 -3.94
CA MET A 1 -5.02 -9.06 -3.87
C MET A 1 -4.68 -7.57 -3.92
N VAL A 2 -4.44 -6.92 -2.77
CA VAL A 2 -4.38 -5.44 -2.62
C VAL A 2 -3.04 -4.85 -3.07
N TYR A 3 -2.01 -5.70 -3.24
CA TYR A 3 -0.61 -5.28 -3.45
C TYR A 3 -0.30 -4.70 -4.85
N CYS A 4 -1.21 -4.87 -5.81
CA CYS A 4 -1.11 -4.27 -7.14
C CYS A 4 -2.16 -3.16 -7.35
N ASP A 5 -2.65 -2.53 -6.28
CA ASP A 5 -3.49 -1.33 -6.43
C ASP A 5 -2.60 -0.11 -6.66
N LYS A 6 -2.66 0.42 -7.88
CA LYS A 6 -1.97 1.63 -8.32
C LYS A 6 -2.22 2.82 -7.39
N LYS A 7 -3.44 2.99 -6.87
CA LYS A 7 -3.77 4.10 -5.98
C LYS A 7 -3.10 3.95 -4.63
N TYR A 8 -3.02 2.73 -4.10
CA TYR A 8 -2.35 2.47 -2.84
C TYR A 8 -0.85 2.78 -2.94
N ILE A 9 -0.16 2.25 -3.97
CA ILE A 9 1.27 2.53 -4.20
C ILE A 9 1.52 4.04 -4.35
N ALA A 10 0.66 4.71 -5.13
CA ALA A 10 0.72 6.15 -5.33
C ALA A 10 0.62 6.92 -4.01
N GLN A 11 -0.31 6.52 -3.13
CA GLN A 11 -0.53 7.15 -1.84
C GLN A 11 0.65 6.97 -0.89
N VAL A 12 1.24 5.76 -0.84
CA VAL A 12 2.43 5.48 -0.01
C VAL A 12 3.60 6.38 -0.44
N ILE A 13 3.91 6.43 -1.74
CA ILE A 13 4.98 7.27 -2.28
C ILE A 13 4.72 8.75 -1.98
N GLN A 14 3.50 9.23 -2.24
CA GLN A 14 3.15 10.62 -2.00
C GLN A 14 3.27 11.00 -0.51
N ASN A 15 2.80 10.15 0.39
CA ASN A 15 2.86 10.40 1.84
C ASN A 15 4.31 10.47 2.32
N ALA A 16 5.15 9.53 1.90
CA ALA A 16 6.57 9.52 2.26
C ALA A 16 7.30 10.75 1.72
N ARG A 17 7.01 11.18 0.49
CA ARG A 17 7.55 12.43 -0.07
C ARG A 17 7.18 13.63 0.80
N LYS A 18 5.90 13.75 1.17
CA LYS A 18 5.40 14.85 2.01
C LYS A 18 6.03 14.84 3.41
N GLN A 19 6.21 13.67 4.01
CA GLN A 19 6.88 13.52 5.31
C GLN A 19 8.34 13.98 5.27
N LYS A 20 9.03 13.80 4.14
CA LYS A 20 10.37 14.36 3.90
C LYS A 20 10.38 15.85 3.54
N GLY A 21 9.22 16.51 3.46
CA GLY A 21 9.12 17.92 3.10
C GLY A 21 9.48 18.24 1.65
N LEU A 22 9.53 17.24 0.77
CA LEU A 22 9.93 17.40 -0.63
C LEU A 22 8.77 17.87 -1.50
N LYS A 23 9.02 18.81 -2.41
CA LYS A 23 8.13 19.13 -3.54
C LYS A 23 8.14 17.99 -4.57
N GLN A 24 7.11 17.93 -5.42
CA GLN A 24 7.09 16.95 -6.52
C GLN A 24 8.27 17.17 -7.48
N SER A 25 8.58 18.42 -7.84
CA SER A 25 9.75 18.75 -8.64
C SER A 25 11.07 18.21 -8.06
N GLN A 26 11.27 18.32 -6.75
CA GLN A 26 12.49 17.86 -6.08
C GLN A 26 12.64 16.33 -6.13
N LEU A 27 11.57 15.58 -5.80
CA LEU A 27 11.63 14.11 -5.90
C LEU A 27 11.79 13.67 -7.36
N ALA A 28 11.14 14.34 -8.30
CA ALA A 28 11.23 14.02 -9.72
C ALA A 28 12.66 14.21 -10.24
N GLU A 29 13.32 15.30 -9.86
CA GLU A 29 14.73 15.57 -10.15
C GLU A 29 15.65 14.48 -9.57
N MET A 30 15.48 14.14 -8.29
CA MET A 30 16.27 13.08 -7.63
C MET A 30 16.11 11.71 -8.28
N VAL A 31 14.92 11.38 -8.78
CA VAL A 31 14.64 10.09 -9.47
C VAL A 31 15.13 10.12 -10.92
N GLY A 32 15.24 11.30 -11.53
CA GLY A 32 15.58 11.49 -12.95
C GLY A 32 14.37 11.40 -13.89
N ILE A 33 13.19 11.87 -13.44
CA ILE A 33 11.96 11.92 -14.24
C ILE A 33 11.36 13.33 -14.26
N SER A 34 10.42 13.59 -15.16
CA SER A 34 9.68 14.86 -15.15
C SER A 34 8.70 14.94 -13.97
N GLU A 35 8.48 16.14 -13.44
CA GLU A 35 7.47 16.41 -12.41
C GLU A 35 6.07 15.95 -12.83
N LYS A 36 5.71 16.14 -14.11
CA LYS A 36 4.45 15.66 -14.69
C LYS A 36 4.33 14.14 -14.64
N HIS A 37 5.44 13.40 -14.82
CA HIS A 37 5.44 11.95 -14.69
C HIS A 37 5.24 11.55 -13.23
N LEU A 38 5.98 12.17 -12.29
CA LEU A 38 5.79 11.92 -10.86
C LEU A 38 4.35 12.20 -10.42
N SER A 39 3.75 13.30 -10.89
CA SER A 39 2.35 13.65 -10.59
C SER A 39 1.37 12.56 -11.05
N LYS A 40 1.57 11.97 -12.25
CA LYS A 40 0.76 10.83 -12.72
C LYS A 40 0.96 9.57 -11.88
N ILE A 41 2.16 9.37 -11.34
CA ILE A 41 2.44 8.25 -10.42
C ILE A 41 1.71 8.48 -9.10
N GLU A 42 1.88 9.63 -8.45
CA GLU A 42 1.26 9.95 -7.15
C GLU A 42 -0.26 10.11 -7.19
N THR A 43 -0.85 10.29 -8.38
CA THR A 43 -2.31 10.30 -8.55
C THR A 43 -2.88 8.93 -8.97
N GLY A 44 -2.03 7.91 -9.04
CA GLY A 44 -2.43 6.57 -9.44
C GLY A 44 -2.92 6.49 -10.89
N LYS A 45 -2.45 7.37 -11.78
CA LYS A 45 -2.71 7.29 -13.23
C LYS A 45 -1.74 6.33 -13.90
N ASN A 46 -0.47 6.37 -13.50
CA ASN A 46 0.59 5.49 -14.01
C ASN A 46 1.23 4.65 -12.89
N TYR A 47 1.72 3.46 -13.24
CA TYR A 47 2.73 2.80 -12.41
C TYR A 47 4.10 3.44 -12.66
N PRO A 48 4.95 3.56 -11.63
CA PRO A 48 6.37 3.77 -11.87
C PRO A 48 6.94 2.54 -12.59
N ALA A 49 7.88 2.77 -13.52
CA ALA A 49 8.75 1.69 -13.97
C ALA A 49 9.57 1.15 -12.78
N LEU A 50 10.00 -0.11 -12.82
CA LEU A 50 10.68 -0.76 -11.70
C LEU A 50 11.91 0.05 -11.22
N ASP A 51 12.74 0.52 -12.14
CA ASP A 51 13.93 1.31 -11.79
C ASP A 51 13.57 2.62 -11.07
N ASN A 52 12.53 3.31 -11.55
CA ASN A 52 12.05 4.54 -10.92
C ASN A 52 11.45 4.25 -9.53
N PHE A 53 10.74 3.13 -9.40
CA PHE A 53 10.18 2.69 -8.13
C PHE A 53 11.29 2.42 -7.11
N LEU A 54 12.32 1.64 -7.47
CA LEU A 54 13.43 1.33 -6.58
C LEU A 54 14.19 2.59 -6.14
N LYS A 55 14.45 3.52 -7.07
CA LYS A 55 15.03 4.83 -6.73
C LYS A 55 14.16 5.63 -5.77
N MET A 56 12.84 5.70 -6.03
CA MET A 56 11.91 6.39 -5.12
C MET A 56 11.92 5.77 -3.73
N VAL A 57 11.91 4.43 -3.64
CA VAL A 57 11.93 3.70 -2.38
C VAL A 57 13.20 4.02 -1.60
N GLU A 58 14.36 4.02 -2.25
CA GLU A 58 15.64 4.40 -1.64
C GLU A 58 15.64 5.87 -1.18
N ILE A 59 15.31 6.81 -2.06
CA ILE A 59 15.28 8.25 -1.76
C ILE A 59 14.31 8.57 -0.62
N LEU A 60 13.19 7.85 -0.54
CA LEU A 60 12.15 8.05 0.46
C LEU A 60 12.37 7.23 1.75
N ASN A 61 13.44 6.43 1.84
CA ASN A 61 13.70 5.50 2.95
C ASN A 61 12.52 4.55 3.21
N LEU A 62 11.91 4.05 2.15
CA LEU A 62 10.83 3.07 2.21
C LEU A 62 11.40 1.65 2.07
N SER A 63 10.56 0.68 2.41
CA SER A 63 10.77 -0.75 2.27
C SER A 63 9.53 -1.40 1.67
N LEU A 64 9.63 -2.65 1.25
CA LEU A 64 8.47 -3.39 0.73
C LEU A 64 7.35 -3.56 1.80
N LYS A 65 7.70 -3.51 3.09
CA LYS A 65 6.73 -3.56 4.20
C LYS A 65 5.79 -2.35 4.19
N ASP A 66 6.27 -1.18 3.79
CA ASP A 66 5.47 0.04 3.69
C ASP A 66 4.40 -0.06 2.59
N PHE A 67 4.59 -0.98 1.65
CA PHE A 67 3.62 -1.37 0.64
C PHE A 67 2.81 -2.62 1.03
N GLY A 68 2.85 -3.01 2.30
CA GLY A 68 2.11 -4.17 2.83
C GLY A 68 2.74 -5.53 2.49
N LEU A 69 3.90 -5.56 1.84
CA LEU A 69 4.64 -6.78 1.56
C LEU A 69 5.51 -7.13 2.77
N ASN A 70 4.89 -7.79 3.75
CA ASN A 70 5.61 -8.37 4.87
C ASN A 70 6.38 -9.61 4.39
N ILE A 71 7.65 -9.43 4.05
CA ILE A 71 8.57 -10.53 3.68
C ILE A 71 9.13 -11.24 4.94
N THR A 72 8.76 -10.81 6.15
CA THR A 72 9.18 -11.48 7.37
C THR A 72 8.23 -12.61 7.75
N ASP A 73 8.81 -13.82 7.79
CA ASP A 73 8.29 -15.05 8.36
C ASP A 73 7.77 -14.85 9.79
N GLU A 74 6.50 -14.51 9.90
CA GLU A 74 5.53 -15.08 10.84
C GLU A 74 4.17 -14.50 10.47
N ILE A 75 3.57 -15.05 9.42
CA ILE A 75 2.14 -14.83 9.24
C ILE A 75 1.47 -15.59 10.38
N SER A 76 0.91 -14.85 11.35
CA SER A 76 0.09 -15.44 12.40
C SER A 76 -0.86 -16.46 11.78
N LEU A 77 -0.77 -17.72 12.22
CA LEU A 77 -1.63 -18.82 11.74
C LEU A 77 -3.12 -18.44 11.79
N LYS A 78 -3.48 -17.60 12.78
CA LYS A 78 -4.84 -17.03 12.92
C LYS A 78 -5.19 -16.11 11.74
N LYS A 79 -4.27 -15.27 11.27
CA LYS A 79 -4.49 -14.40 10.09
C LYS A 79 -4.65 -15.22 8.80
N GLN A 80 -3.83 -16.26 8.60
CA GLN A 80 -3.98 -17.17 7.45
C GLN A 80 -5.33 -17.88 7.47
N TYR A 81 -5.72 -18.39 8.64
CA TYR A 81 -6.99 -19.06 8.82
C TYR A 81 -8.18 -18.13 8.50
N LEU A 82 -8.17 -16.90 9.03
CA LEU A 82 -9.21 -15.91 8.75
C LEU A 82 -9.26 -15.53 7.26
N GLN A 83 -8.11 -15.32 6.61
CA GLN A 83 -8.05 -15.04 5.17
C GLN A 83 -8.65 -16.18 4.33
N LYS A 84 -8.37 -17.45 4.70
CA LYS A 84 -8.96 -18.60 4.02
C LYS A 84 -10.48 -18.60 4.13
N ILE A 85 -11.02 -18.35 5.33
CA ILE A 85 -12.47 -18.28 5.55
C ILE A 85 -13.07 -17.16 4.71
N ILE A 86 -12.53 -15.94 4.80
CA ILE A 86 -13.05 -14.77 4.09
C ILE A 86 -13.10 -15.03 2.58
N ASN A 87 -12.02 -15.56 1.99
CA ASN A 87 -11.92 -15.78 0.55
C ASN A 87 -12.84 -16.90 0.03
N THR A 88 -13.34 -17.77 0.89
CA THR A 88 -14.21 -18.91 0.51
C THR A 88 -15.66 -18.74 0.95
N SER A 89 -15.99 -17.58 1.53
CA SER A 89 -17.31 -17.29 2.09
C SER A 89 -18.18 -16.51 1.10
N SER A 90 -19.49 -16.71 1.21
CA SER A 90 -20.49 -15.93 0.47
C SER A 90 -20.67 -14.53 1.04
N GLU A 91 -21.19 -13.59 0.24
CA GLU A 91 -21.50 -12.22 0.67
C GLU A 91 -22.34 -12.17 1.95
N LYS A 92 -23.36 -13.04 2.06
CA LYS A 92 -24.20 -13.13 3.27
C LYS A 92 -23.40 -13.52 4.51
N GLN A 93 -22.45 -14.44 4.38
CA GLN A 93 -21.57 -14.84 5.48
C GLN A 93 -20.62 -13.70 5.85
N LEU A 94 -20.06 -12.99 4.87
CA LEU A 94 -19.17 -11.86 5.10
C LEU A 94 -19.89 -10.72 5.85
N THR A 95 -21.14 -10.39 5.48
CA THR A 95 -21.96 -9.41 6.22
C THR A 95 -22.07 -9.78 7.69
N ILE A 96 -22.43 -11.03 7.97
CA ILE A 96 -22.59 -11.54 9.33
C ILE A 96 -21.25 -11.51 10.10
N TYR A 97 -20.13 -11.80 9.44
CA TYR A 97 -18.81 -11.73 10.07
C TYR A 97 -18.44 -10.30 10.47
N CYS A 98 -18.70 -9.32 9.60
CA CYS A 98 -18.49 -7.91 9.91
C CYS A 98 -19.32 -7.48 11.12
N ASP A 99 -20.63 -7.78 11.13
CA ASP A 99 -21.52 -7.42 12.24
C ASP A 99 -21.03 -8.00 13.58
N MET A 100 -20.53 -9.25 13.58
CA MET A 100 -19.96 -9.88 14.77
C MET A 100 -18.65 -9.23 15.22
N ILE A 101 -17.75 -8.92 14.27
CA ILE A 101 -16.49 -8.24 14.58
C ILE A 101 -16.76 -6.86 15.18
N ASP A 102 -17.67 -6.10 14.59
CA ASP A 102 -18.06 -4.77 15.05
C ASP A 102 -18.67 -4.83 16.46
N ALA A 103 -19.54 -5.82 16.70
CA ALA A 103 -20.12 -6.05 18.02
C ALA A 103 -19.05 -6.38 19.07
N ILE A 104 -18.07 -7.23 18.74
CA ILE A 104 -16.99 -7.62 19.66
C ILE A 104 -16.03 -6.46 19.92
N GLN A 105 -15.63 -5.72 18.88
CA GLN A 105 -14.74 -4.56 18.99
C GLN A 105 -15.33 -3.44 19.84
N LYS A 106 -16.66 -3.34 19.94
CA LYS A 106 -17.32 -2.39 20.82
C LYS A 106 -17.06 -2.66 22.32
N TYR A 107 -16.67 -3.88 22.68
CA TYR A 107 -16.44 -4.30 24.07
C TYR A 107 -14.96 -4.63 24.37
N LEU A 108 -14.06 -4.42 23.41
CA LEU A 108 -12.61 -4.48 23.58
C LEU A 108 -12.03 -3.07 23.74
#